data_AF-K8WF87-F1
#
_entry.id   AF-K8WF87-F1
#
_cell.length_a   1.000
_cell.length_b   1.000
_cell.length_c   1.000
_cell.angle_alpha   90.00
_cell.angle_beta   90.00
_cell.angle_gamma   90.00
#
_symmetry.space_group_name_H-M   'P 1'
#
loop_
_entity.id
_entity.type
_entity.pdbx_description
1 polymer ?
#
loop_
_entity_poly.entity_id
_entity_poly.type
_entity_poly.pdbx_seq_one_letter_code
_entity_poly.pdbx_strand_id
1 'polypeptide(L)'
;MNFIFAEYDVIDASLRGCIINLFARYQAKIHLIYLEVPYKQWIQQNKQRKYRVPDDAMARMLRKLEFPTIDEAHQVSYFINGEFQALE
;
A
#
# COMPACT_ATOMS: atom_id res chain seq x y z
N MET A 1 9.52 -15.44 10.19
CA MET A 1 9.01 -14.10 10.61
C MET A 1 8.05 -13.65 9.52
N ASN A 2 6.78 -13.39 9.87
CA ASN A 2 5.76 -12.96 8.92
C ASN A 2 5.64 -11.43 9.02
N PHE A 3 5.88 -10.72 7.93
CA PHE A 3 5.66 -9.28 7.88
C PHE A 3 4.41 -9.00 7.05
N ILE A 4 3.44 -8.34 7.69
CA ILE A 4 2.27 -7.79 7.02
C ILE A 4 2.60 -6.35 6.72
N PHE A 5 2.74 -6.02 5.44
CA PHE A 5 2.88 -4.64 4.99
C PHE A 5 1.49 -4.16 4.58
N ALA A 6 0.88 -3.33 5.42
CA ALA A 6 -0.34 -2.60 5.11
C ALA A 6 0.05 -1.15 4.86
N GLU A 7 0.29 -0.83 3.59
CA GLU A 7 0.54 0.55 3.19
C GLU A 7 -0.73 1.12 2.58
N TYR A 8 -1.20 2.22 3.16
CA TYR A 8 -2.16 3.09 2.47
C TYR A 8 -1.50 3.54 1.15
N ASP A 9 -2.26 3.54 0.04
CA ASP A 9 -2.06 4.01 -1.36
C ASP A 9 -0.92 5.02 -1.69
N VAL A 10 0.26 4.91 -1.12
CA VAL A 10 1.17 6.05 -1.02
C VAL A 10 2.63 5.68 -1.31
N ILE A 11 2.88 4.46 -1.79
CA ILE A 11 4.23 3.96 -2.02
C ILE A 11 4.43 3.70 -3.50
N ASP A 12 5.34 4.49 -4.07
CA ASP A 12 5.91 4.34 -5.41
C ASP A 12 6.51 2.93 -5.58
N ALA A 13 6.31 2.27 -6.73
CA ALA A 13 6.75 0.88 -6.90
C ALA A 13 8.25 0.70 -6.74
N SER A 14 9.06 1.73 -7.05
CA SER A 14 10.51 1.69 -6.81
C SER A 14 10.84 1.55 -5.31
N LEU A 15 10.14 2.32 -4.47
CA LEU A 15 10.31 2.27 -3.02
C LEU A 15 9.78 0.94 -2.46
N ARG A 16 8.61 0.50 -2.95
CA ARG A 16 8.01 -0.79 -2.60
C ARG A 16 8.96 -1.94 -2.89
N GLY A 17 9.53 -1.98 -4.10
CA GLY A 17 10.51 -2.99 -4.51
C GLY A 17 11.77 -3.00 -3.65
N CYS A 18 12.27 -1.82 -3.25
CA CYS A 18 13.42 -1.72 -2.33
C CYS A 18 13.12 -2.37 -0.98
N ILE A 19 11.94 -2.10 -0.42
CA ILE A 19 11.48 -2.65 0.86
C ILE A 19 11.25 -4.16 0.78
N ILE A 20 10.57 -4.62 -0.27
CA ILE A 20 10.34 -6.05 -0.53
C ILE A 20 11.69 -6.78 -0.64
N ASN A 21 12.63 -6.23 -1.40
CA ASN A 21 13.96 -6.83 -1.57
C ASN A 21 14.72 -6.87 -0.24
N LEU A 22 14.62 -5.82 0.58
CA LEU A 22 15.18 -5.82 1.92
C LEU A 22 14.65 -7.00 2.75
N PHE A 23 13.32 -7.19 2.80
CA PHE A 23 12.73 -8.32 3.53
C PHE A 23 13.07 -9.68 2.93
N ALA A 24 13.14 -9.78 1.61
CA ALA A 24 13.50 -11.01 0.91
C ALA A 24 14.92 -11.48 1.26
N ARG A 25 15.86 -10.55 1.44
CA ARG A 25 17.25 -10.85 1.87
C ARG A 25 17.32 -11.45 3.27
N TYR A 26 16.35 -11.16 4.14
CA TYR A 26 16.21 -11.80 5.45
C TYR A 26 15.43 -13.13 5.40
N GLN A 27 15.15 -13.65 4.20
CA GLN A 27 14.33 -14.84 3.97
C GLN A 27 12.95 -14.76 4.65
N ALA A 28 12.38 -13.55 4.72
CA ALA A 28 11.04 -13.36 5.24
C ALA A 28 9.99 -13.81 4.21
N LYS A 29 8.87 -14.35 4.71
CA LYS A 29 7.65 -14.49 3.89
C LYS A 29 6.96 -13.14 3.84
N ILE A 30 6.75 -12.65 2.63
CA ILE A 30 6.22 -11.30 2.36
C ILE A 30 4.78 -11.43 1.88
N HIS A 31 3.85 -10.86 2.63
CA HIS A 31 2.46 -10.70 2.22
C HIS A 31 2.18 -9.21 2.01
N LEU A 32 1.99 -8.85 0.75
CA LEU A 32 1.65 -7.50 0.32
C LEU A 32 0.13 -7.35 0.28
N ILE A 33 -0.41 -6.39 1.02
CA ILE A 33 -1.84 -6.09 1.01
C ILE A 33 -2.05 -4.70 0.43
N TYR A 34 -2.63 -4.65 -0.76
CA TYR A 34 -3.09 -3.41 -1.37
C TYR A 34 -4.40 -2.98 -0.70
N LEU A 35 -4.46 -1.74 -0.22
CA LEU A 35 -5.63 -1.21 0.47
C LEU A 35 -6.23 -0.04 -0.33
N GLU A 36 -7.30 -0.31 -1.06
CA GLU A 36 -8.03 0.73 -1.78
C GLU A 36 -9.14 1.32 -0.91
N VAL A 37 -9.05 2.62 -0.68
CA VAL A 37 -10.09 3.41 0.00
C VAL A 37 -10.52 4.58 -0.86
N PRO A 38 -11.83 4.89 -0.95
CA PRO A 38 -12.30 6.03 -1.73
C PRO A 38 -11.59 7.33 -1.36
N TYR A 39 -11.10 8.07 -2.35
CA TYR A 39 -10.30 9.30 -2.16
C TYR A 39 -10.91 10.30 -1.17
N LYS A 40 -12.24 10.48 -1.22
CA LYS A 40 -12.97 11.37 -0.29
C LYS A 40 -12.86 10.90 1.17
N GLN A 41 -12.97 9.59 1.40
CA GLN A 41 -12.82 8.99 2.72
C GLN A 41 -11.38 9.11 3.20
N TRP A 42 -10.41 8.89 2.31
CA TRP A 42 -8.99 9.03 2.63
C TRP A 42 -8.60 10.45 3.04
N ILE A 43 -9.08 11.48 2.34
CA ILE A 43 -8.92 12.89 2.75
C ILE A 43 -9.55 13.14 4.12
N GLN A 44 -10.78 12.65 4.34
CA GLN A 44 -11.49 12.85 5.59
C GLN A 44 -10.75 12.23 6.78
N GLN A 45 -10.20 11.03 6.60
CA GLN A 45 -9.37 10.37 7.61
C GLN A 45 -8.07 11.14 7.86
N ASN A 46 -7.38 11.60 6.80
CA ASN A 46 -6.17 12.42 6.95
C ASN A 46 -6.45 13.73 7.70
N LYS A 47 -7.61 14.35 7.48
CA LYS A 47 -8.02 15.57 8.19
C LYS A 47 -8.18 15.38 9.70
N GLN A 48 -8.51 14.15 10.13
CA GLN A 48 -8.70 13.77 11.54
C GLN A 48 -7.41 13.30 12.22
N ARG A 49 -6.30 13.13 11.48
CA ARG A 49 -5.01 12.71 12.05
C ARG A 49 -4.33 13.85 12.80
N LYS A 50 -3.68 13.52 13.93
CA LYS A 50 -2.86 14.46 14.73
C LYS A 50 -1.79 15.17 13.90
N TYR A 51 -1.20 14.44 12.95
CA TYR A 51 -0.25 14.98 11.97
C TYR A 51 -0.88 14.84 10.59
N ARG A 52 -1.52 15.91 10.12
CA ARG A 52 -2.16 15.95 8.81
C ARG A 52 -1.10 16.06 7.71
N VAL A 53 -1.22 15.26 6.68
CA VAL A 53 -0.46 15.43 5.44
C VAL A 53 -1.09 16.55 4.62
N PRO A 54 -0.33 17.56 4.13
CA PRO A 54 -0.87 18.63 3.29
C PRO A 54 -1.56 18.09 2.03
N ASP A 55 -2.64 18.75 1.58
CA ASP A 55 -3.45 18.30 0.45
C ASP A 55 -2.63 18.21 -0.85
N ASP A 56 -1.67 19.10 -1.07
CA ASP A 56 -0.75 19.05 -2.22
C ASP A 56 0.15 17.80 -2.20
N ALA A 57 0.60 17.38 -1.02
CA ALA A 57 1.38 16.17 -0.86
C ALA A 57 0.50 14.94 -1.11
N MET A 58 -0.75 14.92 -0.62
CA MET A 58 -1.73 13.87 -0.88
C MET A 58 -2.01 13.72 -2.39
N ALA A 59 -2.19 14.83 -3.11
CA ALA A 59 -2.40 14.83 -4.56
C ALA A 59 -1.15 14.36 -5.34
N ARG A 60 0.06 14.63 -4.83
CA ARG A 60 1.31 14.08 -5.40
C ARG A 60 1.44 12.59 -5.15
N MET A 61 1.04 12.10 -3.98
CA MET A 61 1.05 10.68 -3.64
C MET A 61 0.11 9.89 -4.55
N LEU A 62 -1.11 10.41 -4.77
CA LEU A 62 -2.09 9.78 -5.66
C LEU A 62 -1.55 9.62 -7.11
N ARG A 63 -0.78 10.60 -7.59
CA ARG A 63 -0.16 10.54 -8.93
C ARG A 63 0.97 9.51 -9.06
N LYS A 64 1.52 9.05 -7.94
CA LYS A 64 2.58 8.04 -7.88
C LYS A 64 2.05 6.65 -7.53
N LEU A 65 0.74 6.52 -7.41
CA LEU A 65 0.13 5.25 -7.10
C LEU A 65 0.29 4.31 -8.29
N GLU A 66 0.99 3.21 -8.07
CA GLU A 66 1.12 2.12 -9.02
C GLU A 66 0.54 0.85 -8.39
N PHE A 67 -0.37 0.21 -9.10
CA PHE A 67 -1.01 -1.03 -8.67
C PHE A 67 0.05 -2.11 -8.48
N PRO A 68 0.04 -2.82 -7.33
CA PRO A 68 0.98 -3.90 -7.13
C PRO A 68 0.64 -5.07 -8.06
N THR A 69 1.67 -5.73 -8.58
CA THR A 69 1.52 -6.95 -9.37
C THR A 69 1.75 -8.20 -8.50
N ILE A 70 1.18 -9.33 -8.92
CA ILE A 70 1.24 -10.59 -8.17
C ILE A 70 2.67 -11.12 -7.98
N ASP A 71 3.59 -10.75 -8.86
CA ASP A 71 4.99 -11.17 -8.85
C ASP A 71 5.88 -10.37 -7.88
N GLU A 72 5.36 -9.28 -7.31
CA GLU A 72 6.14 -8.44 -6.40
C GLU A 72 6.44 -9.13 -5.07
N ALA A 73 5.58 -10.05 -4.60
CA ALA A 73 5.73 -10.69 -3.30
C ALA A 73 5.30 -12.16 -3.32
N HIS A 74 5.54 -12.87 -2.22
CA HIS A 74 5.14 -14.27 -2.10
C HIS A 74 3.61 -14.43 -2.07
N GLN A 75 2.91 -13.44 -1.53
CA GLN A 75 1.47 -13.34 -1.55
C GLN A 75 1.09 -11.88 -1.74
N VAL A 76 0.16 -11.63 -2.66
CA VAL A 76 -0.43 -10.31 -2.87
C VAL A 76 -1.94 -10.44 -2.66
N SER A 77 -2.53 -9.51 -1.93
CA SER A 77 -3.97 -9.47 -1.68
C SER A 77 -4.50 -8.05 -1.83
N TYR A 78 -5.72 -7.92 -2.33
CA TYR A 78 -6.33 -6.63 -2.62
C TYR A 78 -7.51 -6.47 -1.67
N PHE A 79 -7.46 -5.47 -0.82
CA PHE A 79 -8.54 -5.10 0.07
C PHE A 79 -9.19 -3.83 -0.47
N ILE A 80 -10.33 -4.00 -1.13
CA ILE A 80 -11.01 -2.93 -1.84
C ILE A 80 -12.38 -2.74 -1.20
N ASN A 81 -12.70 -1.51 -0.79
CA ASN A 81 -14.01 -1.15 -0.22
C ASN A 81 -14.45 -1.98 1.01
N GLY A 82 -13.52 -2.54 1.77
CA GLY A 82 -13.84 -3.34 2.95
C GLY A 82 -13.79 -4.84 2.76
N GLU A 83 -13.49 -5.33 1.56
CA GLU A 83 -13.47 -6.75 1.24
C GLU A 83 -12.16 -7.16 0.56
N PHE A 84 -11.67 -8.36 0.90
CA PHE A 84 -10.56 -8.97 0.16
C PHE A 84 -11.09 -9.50 -1.18
N GLN A 85 -10.53 -9.01 -2.28
CA GLN A 85 -10.80 -9.57 -3.59
C GLN A 85 -9.88 -10.77 -3.85
N ALA A 86 -10.49 -11.86 -4.31
CA ALA A 86 -9.75 -12.96 -4.92
C ALA A 86 -9.35 -12.53 -6.33
N LEU A 87 -8.06 -12.58 -6.64
CA LEU A 87 -7.61 -12.53 -8.02
C LEU A 87 -7.83 -13.92 -8.63
N GLU A 88 -8.75 -14.02 -9.59
CA GLU A 88 -8.87 -15.18 -10.49
C GLU A 88 -7.91 -15.05 -11.68
#